data_AF-A0A953LHX3-F1
#
_entry.id   AF-A0A953LHX3-F1
#
_cell.length_a   1.000
_cell.length_b   1.000
_cell.length_c   1.000
_cell.angle_alpha   90.00
_cell.angle_beta   90.00
_cell.angle_gamma   90.00
#
_symmetry.space_group_name_H-M   'P 1'
#
loop_
_entity.id
_entity.type
_entity.pdbx_description
1 polymer ?
#
loop_
_entity_poly.entity_id
_entity_poly.type
_entity_poly.pdbx_seq_one_letter_code
_entity_poly.pdbx_strand_id
1 'polypeptide(L)'
;MTGVVLLAAMSLAEIASLLRDQKPAPPAFRLGTIPDDYTGGRPRILFDGETAPTTRAYPMNADLTLAPGDRVLVAMVGHGGVVLCKIK
;
A
#
# COMPACT_ATOMS: atom_id res chain seq x y z
N MET A 1 -2.51 19.76 31.34
CA MET A 1 -1.19 20.22 30.85
C MET A 1 -0.14 19.18 31.22
N THR A 2 -0.19 18.00 30.60
CA THR A 2 0.53 16.81 31.09
C THR A 2 1.27 16.12 29.95
N GLY A 3 1.84 16.90 29.04
CA GLY A 3 2.55 16.39 27.86
C GLY A 3 4.05 16.71 27.83
N VAL A 4 4.51 17.71 28.59
CA VAL A 4 5.89 18.25 28.44
C VAL A 4 6.86 17.70 29.49
N VAL A 5 6.38 17.14 30.61
CA VAL A 5 7.24 16.73 31.74
C VAL A 5 7.90 15.35 31.54
N LEU A 6 7.43 14.53 30.58
CA LEU A 6 7.95 13.16 30.39
C LEU A 6 9.16 13.05 29.43
N LEU A 7 9.61 14.14 28.80
CA LEU A 7 10.73 14.09 27.84
C LEU A 7 12.13 14.19 28.48
N ALA A 8 12.24 14.65 29.74
CA ALA A 8 13.55 14.90 30.37
C ALA A 8 14.24 13.65 30.92
N ALA A 9 13.58 12.49 30.95
CA ALA A 9 14.11 11.25 31.51
C ALA A 9 14.36 10.14 30.46
N MET A 10 14.02 10.38 29.19
CA MET A 10 14.17 9.39 28.12
C MET A 10 15.50 9.54 27.41
N SER A 11 16.20 8.42 27.23
CA SER A 11 17.40 8.34 26.40
C SER A 11 17.07 8.56 24.92
N LEU A 12 18.07 9.00 24.15
CA LEU A 12 17.93 9.18 22.70
C LEU A 12 17.49 7.89 21.99
N ALA A 13 17.88 6.72 22.53
CA ALA A 13 17.50 5.42 21.99
C ALA A 13 16.00 5.14 22.15
N GLU A 14 15.40 5.53 23.28
CA GLU A 14 13.97 5.37 23.55
C GLU A 14 13.15 6.34 22.70
N ILE A 15 13.62 7.59 22.55
CA ILE A 15 13.01 8.57 21.65
C ILE A 15 13.06 8.06 20.20
N ALA A 16 14.20 7.52 19.76
CA ALA A 16 14.34 6.94 18.43
C ALA A 16 13.47 5.68 18.24
N SER A 17 13.19 4.91 19.30
CA SER A 17 12.28 3.76 19.24
C SER A 17 10.83 4.19 19.04
N LEU A 18 10.37 5.20 19.80
CA LEU A 18 9.01 5.75 19.66
C LEU A 18 8.75 6.33 18.27
N LEU A 19 9.75 7.00 17.68
CA LEU A 19 9.64 7.54 16.34
C LEU A 19 9.65 6.44 15.27
N ARG A 20 10.38 5.32 15.50
CA ARG A 20 10.40 4.17 14.58
C ARG A 20 9.08 3.39 14.56
N ASP A 21 8.35 3.36 15.68
CA ASP A 21 7.04 2.69 15.77
C ASP A 21 5.89 3.50 15.14
N GLN A 22 6.12 4.77 14.81
CA GLN A 22 5.20 5.52 13.96
C GLN A 22 5.37 5.14 12.49
N LYS A 23 5.06 3.88 12.16
CA LYS A 23 4.94 3.49 10.76
C LYS A 23 3.77 4.29 10.16
N PRO A 24 4.02 5.12 9.13
CA PRO A 24 2.95 5.87 8.49
C PRO A 24 1.86 4.92 8.02
N ALA A 25 0.60 5.32 8.19
CA ALA A 25 -0.49 4.59 7.59
C ALA A 25 -0.21 4.44 6.08
N PRO A 26 -0.53 3.28 5.47
CA PRO A 26 -0.39 3.13 4.03
C PRO A 26 -1.13 4.26 3.32
N PRO A 27 -0.59 4.80 2.22
CA PRO A 27 -1.27 5.84 1.47
C PRO A 27 -2.64 5.32 1.01
N ALA A 28 -3.65 6.19 1.07
CA ALA A 28 -5.03 5.85 0.71
C ALA A 28 -5.16 5.38 -0.74
N PHE A 29 -4.25 5.82 -1.61
CA PHE A 29 -4.15 5.38 -2.99
C PHE A 29 -2.73 4.94 -3.31
N ARG A 30 -2.60 3.88 -4.09
CA ARG A 30 -1.33 3.36 -4.58
C ARG A 30 -1.43 3.10 -6.08
N LEU A 31 -0.32 3.31 -6.77
CA LEU A 31 -0.18 2.94 -8.18
C LEU A 31 0.61 1.64 -8.29
N GLY A 32 0.25 0.85 -9.28
CA GLY A 32 0.92 -0.40 -9.58
C GLY A 32 0.67 -0.86 -11.00
N THR A 33 1.32 -1.95 -11.36
CA THR A 33 1.25 -2.56 -12.68
C THR A 33 0.75 -4.00 -12.56
N ILE A 34 -0.06 -4.43 -13.52
CA ILE A 34 -0.53 -5.81 -13.61
C ILE A 34 0.65 -6.70 -14.07
N PRO A 35 1.00 -7.75 -13.30
CA PRO A 35 2.09 -8.65 -13.65
C PRO A 35 1.90 -9.37 -14.98
N ASP A 36 3.00 -9.78 -15.60
CA ASP A 36 2.99 -10.43 -16.92
C ASP A 36 2.29 -11.79 -16.94
N ASP A 37 2.20 -12.45 -15.78
CA ASP A 37 1.55 -13.75 -15.62
C ASP A 37 0.04 -13.67 -15.35
N TYR A 38 -0.55 -12.47 -15.48
CA TYR A 38 -1.98 -12.27 -15.29
C TYR A 38 -2.81 -12.86 -16.46
N THR A 39 -3.66 -13.83 -16.13
CA THR A 39 -4.52 -14.54 -17.10
C THR A 39 -6.01 -14.22 -16.99
N GLY A 40 -6.41 -13.42 -15.98
CA GLY A 40 -7.80 -13.01 -15.75
C GLY A 40 -8.24 -13.07 -14.29
N GLY A 41 -9.48 -12.63 -14.02
CA GLY A 41 -10.06 -12.64 -12.68
C GLY A 41 -9.55 -11.50 -11.80
N ARG A 42 -9.15 -11.81 -10.57
CA ARG A 42 -8.63 -10.79 -9.64
C ARG A 42 -7.13 -10.64 -9.83
N PRO A 43 -6.61 -9.44 -10.15
CA PRO A 43 -5.18 -9.25 -10.36
C PRO A 43 -4.40 -9.25 -9.05
N ARG A 44 -3.19 -9.81 -9.09
CA ARG A 44 -2.10 -9.38 -8.20
C ARG A 44 -1.52 -8.08 -8.75
N ILE A 45 -0.88 -7.28 -7.91
CA ILE A 45 -0.35 -5.96 -8.30
C ILE A 45 1.13 -5.89 -7.98
N LEU A 46 1.95 -5.44 -8.93
CA LEU A 46 3.31 -4.97 -8.65
C LEU A 46 3.22 -3.47 -8.34
N PHE A 47 3.26 -3.11 -7.05
CA PHE A 47 3.22 -1.70 -6.67
C PHE A 47 4.54 -0.98 -6.98
N ASP A 48 4.45 0.34 -7.16
CA ASP A 48 5.64 1.16 -7.35
C ASP A 48 6.62 1.04 -6.19
N GLY A 49 7.90 0.92 -6.54
CA GLY A 49 8.99 0.75 -5.58
C GLY A 49 9.06 -0.64 -4.96
N GLU A 50 8.13 -1.55 -5.27
CA GLU A 50 8.24 -2.97 -4.93
C GLU A 50 8.88 -3.74 -6.09
N THR A 51 9.61 -4.81 -5.77
CA THR A 51 10.33 -5.65 -6.76
C THR A 51 9.59 -6.94 -7.10
N ALA A 52 8.51 -7.23 -6.38
CA ALA A 52 7.73 -8.46 -6.53
C ALA A 52 6.24 -8.13 -6.46
N PRO A 53 5.39 -8.83 -7.24
CA PRO A 53 3.95 -8.70 -7.12
C PRO A 53 3.45 -9.09 -5.74
N THR A 54 2.31 -8.51 -5.35
CA THR A 54 1.61 -8.89 -4.13
C THR A 54 1.23 -10.37 -4.14
N THR A 55 1.38 -11.06 -3.02
CA THR A 55 0.88 -12.45 -2.89
C THR A 55 -0.64 -12.54 -3.03
N ARG A 56 -1.35 -11.52 -2.56
CA ARG A 56 -2.82 -11.45 -2.63
C ARG A 56 -3.31 -10.85 -3.93
N ALA A 57 -4.46 -11.32 -4.40
CA ALA A 57 -5.20 -10.72 -5.49
C ALA A 57 -6.22 -9.70 -4.98
N TYR A 58 -6.49 -8.67 -5.78
CA TYR A 58 -7.33 -7.55 -5.41
C TYR A 58 -8.67 -7.60 -6.15
N PRO A 59 -9.80 -7.31 -5.48
CA PRO A 59 -11.07 -7.12 -6.16
C PRO A 59 -10.99 -5.93 -7.13
N MET A 60 -11.77 -6.00 -8.19
CA MET A 60 -11.94 -4.96 -9.19
C MET A 60 -13.41 -4.92 -9.62
N ASN A 61 -13.84 -3.80 -10.21
CA ASN A 61 -15.16 -3.76 -10.84
C ASN A 61 -15.24 -4.76 -12.00
N ALA A 62 -16.38 -5.43 -12.17
CA ALA A 62 -16.58 -6.41 -13.24
C ALA A 62 -16.40 -5.81 -14.65
N ASP A 63 -16.70 -4.52 -14.81
CA ASP A 63 -16.53 -3.79 -16.06
C ASP A 63 -15.07 -3.43 -16.38
N LEU A 64 -14.15 -3.59 -15.41
CA LEU A 64 -12.74 -3.27 -15.60
C LEU A 64 -12.02 -4.45 -16.26
N THR A 65 -11.72 -4.31 -17.55
CA THR A 65 -10.86 -5.25 -18.27
C THR A 65 -9.39 -4.85 -18.09
N LEU A 66 -8.57 -5.79 -17.63
CA LEU A 66 -7.14 -5.60 -17.41
C LEU A 66 -6.34 -6.56 -18.28
N ALA A 67 -5.14 -6.14 -18.67
CA ALA A 67 -4.15 -6.95 -19.35
C ALA A 67 -2.80 -6.91 -18.60
N PRO A 68 -1.91 -7.90 -18.82
CA PRO A 68 -0.50 -7.78 -18.48
C PRO A 68 0.10 -6.42 -18.83
N GLY A 69 0.87 -5.84 -17.91
CA GLY A 69 1.51 -4.54 -18.09
C GLY A 69 0.60 -3.32 -17.89
N ASP A 70 -0.69 -3.51 -17.65
CA ASP A 70 -1.59 -2.38 -17.41
C ASP A 70 -1.25 -1.65 -16.12
N ARG A 71 -1.25 -0.32 -16.22
CA ARG A 71 -1.07 0.56 -15.08
C ARG A 71 -2.39 0.79 -14.36
N VAL A 72 -2.43 0.68 -13.04
CA VAL A 72 -3.68 0.77 -12.27
C VAL A 72 -3.57 1.60 -11.00
N LEU A 73 -4.71 2.18 -10.62
CA LEU A 73 -4.92 2.84 -9.32
C LEU A 73 -5.64 1.90 -8.37
N VAL A 74 -5.07 1.73 -7.18
CA VAL A 74 -5.61 0.89 -6.10
C VAL A 74 -5.96 1.79 -4.92
N ALA A 75 -7.22 1.76 -4.50
CA ALA A 75 -7.64 2.36 -3.22
C ALA A 75 -7.38 1.38 -2.08
N MET A 76 -6.66 1.84 -1.06
CA MET A 76 -6.34 1.06 0.13
C MET A 76 -7.48 1.20 1.15
N VAL A 77 -8.03 0.08 1.62
CA VAL A 77 -9.13 0.03 2.58
C VAL A 77 -8.72 -0.85 3.75
N GLY A 78 -8.34 -0.21 4.86
CA GLY A 78 -7.74 -0.87 6.01
C GLY A 78 -6.44 -1.60 5.63
N HIS A 79 -6.39 -2.90 5.90
CA HIS A 79 -5.24 -3.73 5.49
C HIS A 79 -5.33 -4.19 4.03
N GLY A 80 -6.47 -4.02 3.34
CA GLY A 80 -6.74 -4.48 1.97
C GLY A 80 -6.70 -3.37 0.92
N GLY A 81 -7.23 -3.66 -0.28
CA GLY A 81 -7.47 -2.63 -1.30
C GLY A 81 -8.38 -3.11 -2.42
N VAL A 82 -8.78 -2.20 -3.31
CA VAL A 82 -9.63 -2.43 -4.49
C VAL A 82 -9.03 -1.71 -5.69
N VAL A 83 -8.97 -2.39 -6.84
CA VAL A 83 -8.56 -1.76 -8.11
C VAL A 83 -9.71 -0.91 -8.62
N LEU A 84 -9.47 0.40 -8.75
CA LEU A 84 -10.50 1.36 -9.16
C LEU A 84 -10.53 1.54 -10.67
N CYS A 85 -9.38 1.76 -11.28
CA CYS A 85 -9.27 2.05 -12.71
C CYS A 85 -7.89 1.73 -13.27
N LYS A 86 -7.86 1.61 -14.59
CA LYS A 86 -6.64 1.67 -15.39
C LYS A 86 -6.23 3.13 -15.60
N ILE A 87 -4.93 3.38 -15.48
CA ILE A 87 -4.30 4.66 -15.80
C ILE A 87 -3.68 4.51 -17.20
N LYS A 88 -3.91 5.50 -18.07
CA LYS A 88 -3.24 5.58 -19.38
C LYS A 88 -1.91 6.32 -19.24
#